data_AF-A0AAV3UK47-F1
#
_entry.id   AF-A0AAV3UK47-F1
#
_cell.length_a   1.000
_cell.length_b   1.000
_cell.length_c   1.000
_cell.angle_alpha   90.00
_cell.angle_beta   90.00
_cell.angle_gamma   90.00
#
_symmetry.space_group_name_H-M   'P 1'
#
loop_
_entity.id
_entity.type
_entity.pdbx_description
1 polymer ?
#
loop_
_entity_poly.entity_id
_entity_poly.type
_entity_poly.pdbx_seq_one_letter_code
_entity_poly.pdbx_strand_id
1 'polypeptide(L)'
;MSGNRIESLVDDVQAAFDRRPSDIEAGLDTESADILQLRKSCRLLAGAEILLDSGFYTIVIEASFVAIERVIEFKLLESGIEPRDLPGTHPGVYREAAIRGILSESVAADLKDLWRNYRAKTYYQDGLAAKERAEKMYELASETHLFVVNLSAKKHECLCDS
;
A
#
# COMPACT_ATOMS: atom_id res chain seq x y z
N MET A 1 14.75 10.81 35.54
CA MET A 1 14.09 11.78 34.64
C MET A 1 12.74 11.19 34.29
N SER A 2 11.63 11.83 34.66
CA SER A 2 10.33 11.38 34.16
C SER A 2 10.20 11.90 32.74
N GLY A 3 10.34 11.02 31.75
CA GLY A 3 10.05 11.37 30.37
C GLY A 3 8.61 11.89 30.26
N ASN A 4 8.35 12.79 29.31
CA ASN A 4 6.98 13.18 29.04
C ASN A 4 6.17 11.94 28.56
N ARG A 5 4.84 12.00 28.59
CA ARG A 5 3.98 10.87 28.18
C ARG A 5 4.28 10.37 26.76
N ILE A 6 4.82 11.21 25.88
CA ILE A 6 5.18 10.82 24.51
C ILE A 6 6.38 9.88 24.55
N GLU A 7 7.43 10.19 25.32
CA GLU A 7 8.61 9.32 25.46
C GLU A 7 8.23 7.93 25.97
N SER A 8 7.40 7.86 27.03
CA SER A 8 6.91 6.56 27.53
C SER A 8 6.08 5.80 26.49
N LEU A 9 5.24 6.50 25.72
CA LEU A 9 4.44 5.86 24.67
C LEU A 9 5.31 5.38 23.50
N VAL A 10 6.40 6.07 23.18
CA VAL A 10 7.37 5.62 22.17
C VAL A 10 8.01 4.31 22.62
N ASP A 11 8.47 4.23 23.88
CA ASP A 11 9.06 3.02 24.45
C ASP A 11 8.04 1.86 24.46
N ASP A 12 6.80 2.13 24.88
CA ASP A 12 5.72 1.13 24.92
C ASP A 12 5.38 0.60 23.51
N VAL A 13 5.32 1.49 22.51
CA VAL A 13 5.04 1.13 21.12
C VAL A 13 6.19 0.30 20.55
N GLN A 14 7.45 0.70 20.74
CA GLN A 14 8.61 -0.07 20.30
C GLN A 14 8.60 -1.48 20.90
N ALA A 15 8.38 -1.57 22.21
CA ALA A 15 8.30 -2.85 22.90
C ALA A 15 7.13 -3.72 22.42
N ALA A 16 6.04 -3.12 21.91
CA ALA A 16 4.93 -3.87 21.32
C ALA A 16 5.30 -4.47 19.94
N PHE A 17 6.08 -3.76 19.12
CA PHE A 17 6.56 -4.26 17.82
C PHE A 17 7.62 -5.37 17.94
N ASP A 18 8.38 -5.42 19.04
CA ASP A 18 9.37 -6.48 19.29
C ASP A 18 8.75 -7.81 19.77
N ARG A 19 7.49 -7.79 20.21
CA ARG A 19 6.77 -8.98 20.69
C ARG A 19 6.06 -9.68 19.53
N ARG A 20 5.87 -10.99 19.64
CA ARG A 20 4.99 -11.73 18.72
C ARG A 20 3.56 -11.17 18.87
N PRO A 21 2.89 -10.75 17.78
CA PRO A 21 1.55 -10.17 17.86
C PRO A 21 0.51 -11.22 18.26
N SER A 22 -0.54 -10.75 18.95
CA SER A 22 -1.83 -11.43 19.09
C SER A 22 -2.89 -10.67 18.29
N ASP A 23 -4.03 -11.30 18.00
CA ASP A 23 -5.16 -10.67 17.29
C ASP A 23 -4.75 -10.04 15.94
N ILE A 24 -4.01 -10.81 15.14
CA ILE A 24 -3.54 -10.41 13.81
C ILE A 24 -4.73 -10.06 12.93
N GLU A 25 -4.60 -8.97 12.16
CA GLU A 25 -5.61 -8.56 11.20
C GLU A 25 -6.02 -9.72 10.28
N ALA A 26 -7.33 -9.89 10.10
CA ALA A 26 -7.92 -11.01 9.37
C ALA A 26 -7.27 -11.17 7.97
N GLY A 27 -6.82 -12.39 7.70
CA GLY A 27 -6.15 -12.76 6.45
C GLY A 27 -4.66 -12.50 6.40
N LEU A 28 -4.05 -11.74 7.33
CA LEU A 28 -2.61 -11.44 7.26
C LEU A 28 -1.70 -12.49 7.92
N ASP A 29 -2.26 -13.47 8.63
CA ASP A 29 -1.48 -14.57 9.21
C ASP A 29 -1.05 -15.56 8.11
N THR A 30 0.18 -15.40 7.63
CA THR A 30 0.81 -16.23 6.59
C THR A 30 2.33 -16.17 6.71
N GLU A 31 3.01 -17.29 6.42
CA GLU A 31 4.48 -17.36 6.39
C GLU A 31 5.05 -16.90 5.03
N SER A 32 4.21 -16.71 4.00
CA SER A 32 4.64 -16.35 2.65
C SER A 32 4.68 -14.83 2.48
N ALA A 33 5.87 -14.27 2.32
CA ALA A 33 6.08 -12.82 2.24
C ALA A 33 5.32 -12.16 1.08
N ASP A 34 5.24 -12.82 -0.07
CA ASP A 34 4.49 -12.34 -1.23
C ASP A 34 2.97 -12.32 -0.96
N ILE A 35 2.40 -13.42 -0.45
CA ILE A 35 0.99 -13.50 -0.05
C ILE A 35 0.67 -12.44 0.99
N LEU A 36 1.58 -12.18 1.94
CA LEU A 36 1.40 -11.11 2.92
C LEU A 36 1.23 -9.74 2.25
N GLN A 37 2.03 -9.41 1.22
CA GLN A 37 1.88 -8.14 0.50
C GLN A 37 0.57 -8.11 -0.32
N LEU A 38 0.19 -9.21 -0.96
CA LEU A 38 -1.08 -9.31 -1.68
C LEU A 38 -2.26 -9.01 -0.75
N ARG A 39 -2.32 -9.72 0.38
CA ARG A 39 -3.43 -9.59 1.33
C ARG A 39 -3.42 -8.23 2.01
N LYS A 40 -2.25 -7.63 2.29
CA LYS A 40 -2.17 -6.22 2.73
C LYS A 40 -2.78 -5.26 1.70
N SER A 41 -2.55 -5.46 0.41
CA SER A 41 -3.20 -4.67 -0.63
C SER A 41 -4.73 -4.81 -0.57
N CYS A 42 -5.24 -6.04 -0.42
CA CYS A 42 -6.69 -6.27 -0.25
C CYS A 42 -7.25 -5.56 0.99
N ARG A 43 -6.56 -5.64 2.14
CA ARG A 43 -6.98 -4.99 3.39
C ARG A 43 -6.99 -3.48 3.29
N LEU A 44 -6.00 -2.90 2.61
CA LEU A 44 -5.94 -1.46 2.34
C LEU A 44 -7.09 -0.99 1.44
N LEU A 45 -7.42 -1.75 0.39
CA LEU A 45 -8.56 -1.43 -0.48
C LEU A 45 -9.89 -1.53 0.28
N ALA A 46 -10.11 -2.60 1.05
CA ALA A 46 -11.30 -2.74 1.87
C ALA A 46 -11.45 -1.60 2.89
N GLY A 47 -10.36 -1.21 3.55
CA GLY A 47 -10.35 -0.06 4.46
C GLY A 47 -10.60 1.26 3.73
N ALA A 48 -10.00 1.46 2.57
CA ALA A 48 -10.16 2.66 1.76
C ALA A 48 -11.62 2.85 1.29
N GLU A 49 -12.31 1.77 0.91
CA GLU A 49 -13.72 1.80 0.53
C GLU A 49 -14.61 2.31 1.67
N ILE A 50 -14.48 1.72 2.87
CA ILE A 50 -15.24 2.13 4.07
C ILE A 50 -14.97 3.61 4.41
N LEU A 51 -13.71 4.03 4.29
CA LEU A 51 -13.29 5.40 4.61
C LEU A 51 -13.71 6.42 3.54
N LEU A 52 -13.87 5.98 2.29
CA LEU A 52 -14.38 6.80 1.20
C LEU A 52 -15.83 7.20 1.47
N ASP A 53 -16.67 6.24 1.84
CA ASP A 53 -18.06 6.48 2.22
C ASP A 53 -18.18 7.37 3.47
N SER A 54 -17.20 7.25 4.37
CA SER A 54 -17.13 8.03 5.60
C SER A 54 -16.51 9.42 5.43
N GLY A 55 -16.07 9.79 4.22
CA GLY A 55 -15.53 11.12 3.91
C GLY A 55 -14.07 11.37 4.33
N PHE A 56 -13.31 10.33 4.69
CA PHE A 56 -11.89 10.44 5.08
C PHE A 56 -10.95 10.45 3.87
N TYR A 57 -11.17 11.40 2.95
CA TYR A 57 -10.53 11.41 1.62
C TYR A 57 -8.99 11.41 1.64
N THR A 58 -8.36 12.08 2.62
CA THR A 58 -6.89 12.04 2.76
C THR A 58 -6.41 10.60 2.98
N ILE A 59 -7.07 9.87 3.89
CA ILE A 59 -6.66 8.50 4.22
C ILE A 59 -6.92 7.57 3.04
N VAL A 60 -8.01 7.77 2.30
CA VAL A 60 -8.29 7.00 1.07
C VAL A 60 -7.18 7.17 0.04
N ILE A 61 -6.73 8.41 -0.20
CA ILE A 61 -5.63 8.70 -1.14
C ILE A 61 -4.33 8.01 -0.69
N GLU A 62 -3.99 8.12 0.60
CA GLU A 62 -2.78 7.48 1.15
C GLU A 62 -2.85 5.95 1.07
N ALA A 63 -3.97 5.36 1.50
CA ALA A 63 -4.18 3.92 1.45
C ALA A 63 -4.16 3.38 0.02
N SER A 64 -4.68 4.15 -0.95
CA SER A 64 -4.68 3.79 -2.37
C SER A 64 -3.26 3.68 -2.95
N PHE A 65 -2.38 4.64 -2.64
CA PHE A 65 -0.97 4.54 -3.04
C PHE A 65 -0.29 3.33 -2.41
N VAL A 66 -0.47 3.13 -1.11
CA VAL A 66 0.14 1.99 -0.42
C VAL A 66 -0.41 0.67 -0.96
N ALA A 67 -1.70 0.57 -1.30
CA ALA A 67 -2.30 -0.62 -1.90
C ALA A 67 -1.66 -0.97 -3.26
N ILE A 68 -1.43 0.03 -4.12
CA ILE A 68 -0.71 -0.13 -5.40
C ILE A 68 0.70 -0.66 -5.14
N GLU A 69 1.42 -0.10 -4.18
CA GLU A 69 2.77 -0.54 -3.86
C GLU A 69 2.80 -1.97 -3.31
N ARG A 70 1.85 -2.31 -2.43
CA ARG A 70 1.72 -3.66 -1.86
C ARG A 70 1.51 -4.71 -2.94
N VAL A 71 0.63 -4.46 -3.92
CA VAL A 71 0.37 -5.45 -4.99
C VAL A 71 1.55 -5.57 -5.97
N ILE A 72 2.28 -4.47 -6.22
CA ILE A 72 3.53 -4.51 -6.99
C ILE A 72 4.58 -5.32 -6.24
N GLU A 73 4.79 -5.05 -4.95
CA GLU A 73 5.74 -5.79 -4.11
C GLU A 73 5.39 -7.27 -4.03
N PHE A 74 4.10 -7.64 -3.96
CA PHE A 74 3.65 -9.02 -4.12
C PHE A 74 4.21 -9.64 -5.39
N LYS A 75 4.04 -8.99 -6.55
CA LYS A 75 4.51 -9.54 -7.82
C LYS A 75 6.03 -9.58 -7.93
N LEU A 76 6.72 -8.60 -7.33
CA LEU A 76 8.18 -8.59 -7.23
C LEU A 76 8.68 -9.79 -6.41
N LEU A 77 8.11 -10.03 -5.24
CA LEU A 77 8.45 -11.17 -4.39
C LEU A 77 8.10 -12.51 -5.06
N GLU A 78 6.93 -12.60 -5.72
CA GLU A 78 6.54 -13.79 -6.49
C GLU A 78 7.57 -14.11 -7.59
N SER A 79 8.21 -13.09 -8.17
CA SER A 79 9.25 -13.25 -9.19
C SER A 79 10.62 -13.68 -8.64
N GLY A 80 10.75 -13.85 -7.32
CA GLY A 80 11.97 -14.30 -6.64
C GLY A 80 12.86 -13.19 -6.08
N ILE A 81 12.36 -11.95 -5.95
CA ILE A 81 13.05 -10.93 -5.16
C ILE A 81 12.94 -11.30 -3.67
N GLU A 82 14.06 -11.23 -2.95
CA GLU A 82 14.07 -11.44 -1.51
C GLU A 82 13.45 -10.23 -0.78
N PRO A 83 12.73 -10.41 0.35
CA PRO A 83 12.10 -9.31 1.07
C PRO A 83 13.04 -8.16 1.45
N ARG A 84 14.31 -8.45 1.77
CA ARG A 84 15.32 -7.44 2.10
C ARG A 84 15.77 -6.59 0.91
N ASP A 85 15.54 -7.08 -0.31
CA ASP A 85 15.97 -6.46 -1.56
C ASP A 85 14.80 -5.68 -2.23
N LEU A 86 13.62 -5.65 -1.59
CA LEU A 86 12.53 -4.79 -2.02
C LEU A 86 12.93 -3.31 -1.92
N PRO A 87 12.45 -2.45 -2.83
CA PRO A 87 12.75 -1.03 -2.77
C PRO A 87 12.24 -0.39 -1.46
N GLY A 88 13.13 0.19 -0.67
CA GLY A 88 12.77 0.88 0.58
C GLY A 88 12.11 2.25 0.41
N THR A 89 11.72 2.63 -0.82
CA THR A 89 11.09 3.94 -1.10
C THR A 89 9.94 3.78 -2.09
N HIS A 90 8.87 4.56 -1.91
CA HIS A 90 7.71 4.56 -2.81
C HIS A 90 8.09 4.74 -4.30
N PRO A 91 8.92 5.74 -4.69
CA PRO A 91 9.38 5.86 -6.08
C PRO A 91 10.20 4.67 -6.58
N GLY A 92 10.89 3.97 -5.67
CA GLY A 92 11.68 2.79 -5.97
C GLY A 92 10.81 1.61 -6.40
N VAL A 93 9.65 1.42 -5.74
CA VAL A 93 8.69 0.35 -6.07
C VAL A 93 8.21 0.48 -7.53
N TYR A 94 7.80 1.68 -7.95
CA TYR A 94 7.36 1.90 -9.33
C TYR A 94 8.48 1.71 -10.34
N ARG A 95 9.70 2.16 -10.02
CA ARG A 95 10.87 1.97 -10.89
C ARG A 95 11.17 0.49 -11.10
N GLU A 96 11.19 -0.29 -10.03
CA GLU A 96 11.48 -1.73 -10.12
C GLU A 96 10.37 -2.47 -10.88
N ALA A 97 9.11 -2.07 -10.70
CA ALA A 97 7.99 -2.62 -11.47
C ALA A 97 8.18 -2.47 -12.98
N ALA A 98 8.67 -1.31 -13.44
CA ALA A 98 8.97 -1.08 -14.85
C ALA A 98 10.15 -1.93 -15.34
N ILE A 99 11.26 -1.98 -14.59
CA ILE A 99 12.45 -2.78 -14.92
C ILE A 99 12.08 -4.26 -15.11
N ARG A 100 11.14 -4.76 -14.29
CA ARG A 100 10.68 -6.16 -14.30
C ARG A 100 9.53 -6.41 -15.26
N GLY A 101 9.05 -5.40 -15.98
CA GLY A 101 7.93 -5.52 -16.92
C GLY A 101 6.58 -5.81 -16.28
N ILE A 102 6.42 -5.51 -14.98
CA ILE A 102 5.11 -5.61 -14.29
C ILE A 102 4.19 -4.49 -14.78
N LEU A 103 4.74 -3.28 -14.90
CA LEU A 103 4.05 -2.11 -15.45
C LEU A 103 4.84 -1.58 -16.66
N SER A 104 4.17 -0.84 -17.54
CA SER A 104 4.90 -0.10 -18.57
C SER A 104 5.73 1.02 -17.94
N GLU A 105 6.82 1.42 -18.62
CA GLU A 105 7.66 2.53 -18.17
C GLU A 105 6.87 3.84 -18.00
N SER A 106 5.91 4.10 -18.89
CA SER A 106 5.06 5.29 -18.83
C SER A 106 4.18 5.30 -17.57
N VAL A 107 3.47 4.20 -17.29
CA VAL A 107 2.61 4.09 -16.11
C VAL A 107 3.42 4.20 -14.82
N ALA A 108 4.58 3.54 -14.75
CA ALA A 108 5.47 3.64 -13.61
C ALA A 108 6.01 5.07 -13.39
N ALA A 109 6.32 5.79 -14.47
CA ALA A 109 6.74 7.19 -14.40
C ALA A 109 5.60 8.09 -13.88
N ASP A 110 4.38 7.88 -14.37
CA ASP A 110 3.21 8.66 -13.95
C ASP A 110 2.83 8.39 -12.48
N LEU A 111 2.89 7.13 -12.01
CA LEU A 111 2.67 6.79 -10.60
C LEU A 111 3.70 7.44 -9.68
N LYS A 112 4.97 7.45 -10.09
CA LYS A 112 6.04 8.13 -9.38
C LYS A 112 5.78 9.65 -9.30
N ASP A 113 5.29 10.25 -10.38
CA ASP A 113 5.00 11.68 -10.42
C ASP A 113 3.73 12.03 -9.63
N LEU A 114 2.71 11.17 -9.64
CA LEU A 114 1.54 11.25 -8.75
C LEU A 114 1.98 11.26 -7.28
N TRP A 115 2.83 10.30 -6.88
CA TRP A 115 3.35 10.24 -5.51
C TRP A 115 4.18 11.47 -5.12
N ARG A 116 5.09 11.92 -5.99
CA ARG A 116 5.99 13.04 -5.66
C ARG A 116 5.28 14.39 -5.66
N ASN A 117 4.48 14.64 -6.69
CA ASN A 117 4.02 15.99 -7.00
C ASN A 117 2.56 16.20 -6.66
N TYR A 118 1.70 15.19 -6.84
CA TYR A 118 0.26 15.35 -6.66
C TYR A 118 -0.22 14.98 -5.26
N ARG A 119 0.39 13.96 -4.64
CA ARG A 119 0.21 13.71 -3.20
C ARG A 119 0.69 14.89 -2.36
N ALA A 120 1.83 15.51 -2.71
CA ALA A 120 2.31 16.69 -1.98
C ALA A 120 1.29 17.84 -2.01
N LYS A 121 0.51 17.99 -3.10
CA LYS A 121 -0.55 18.99 -3.17
C LYS A 121 -1.62 18.77 -2.10
N THR A 122 -1.93 17.53 -1.69
CA THR A 122 -2.92 17.26 -0.63
C THR A 122 -2.55 17.76 0.75
N TYR A 123 -1.30 18.18 0.95
CA TYR A 123 -0.81 18.76 2.20
C TYR A 123 -0.80 20.30 2.22
N TYR A 124 -1.05 20.97 1.08
CA TYR A 124 -1.00 22.43 0.96
C TYR A 124 -2.34 23.00 0.46
N GLN A 125 -2.54 24.31 0.67
CA GLN A 125 -3.84 24.99 0.50
C GLN A 125 -4.50 24.81 -0.88
N ASP A 126 -3.72 24.59 -1.94
CA ASP A 126 -4.23 24.43 -3.31
C ASP A 126 -4.62 22.99 -3.68
N GLY A 127 -4.42 22.02 -2.79
CA GLY A 127 -4.54 20.61 -3.13
C GLY A 127 -5.31 19.74 -2.15
N LEU A 128 -6.15 20.30 -1.28
CA LEU A 128 -7.00 19.60 -0.31
C LEU A 128 -7.55 18.25 -0.82
N ALA A 129 -7.53 17.24 0.04
CA ALA A 129 -8.20 15.98 -0.25
C ALA A 129 -9.70 16.23 -0.46
N ALA A 130 -10.24 15.67 -1.53
CA ALA A 130 -11.63 15.85 -1.95
C ALA A 130 -12.18 14.52 -2.45
N LYS A 131 -13.51 14.39 -2.43
CA LYS A 131 -14.21 13.16 -2.83
C LYS A 131 -13.76 12.65 -4.20
N GLU A 132 -13.82 13.48 -5.22
CA GLU A 132 -13.43 13.12 -6.59
C GLU A 132 -11.99 12.60 -6.67
N ARG A 133 -11.06 13.21 -5.93
CA ARG A 133 -9.65 12.79 -5.92
C ARG A 133 -9.47 11.44 -5.24
N ALA A 134 -10.18 11.22 -4.14
CA ALA A 134 -10.19 9.96 -3.43
C ALA A 134 -10.82 8.84 -4.26
N GLU A 135 -11.95 9.09 -4.91
CA GLU A 135 -12.59 8.16 -5.83
C GLU A 135 -11.65 7.76 -6.98
N LYS A 136 -10.96 8.73 -7.60
CA LYS A 136 -10.02 8.46 -8.69
C LYS A 136 -8.78 7.68 -8.26
N MET A 137 -8.25 7.99 -7.07
CA MET A 137 -7.12 7.23 -6.52
C MET A 137 -7.53 5.81 -6.13
N TYR A 138 -8.71 5.65 -5.55
CA TYR A 138 -9.25 4.34 -5.21
C TYR A 138 -9.53 3.48 -6.45
N GLU A 139 -10.12 4.07 -7.49
CA GLU A 139 -10.35 3.43 -8.79
C GLU A 139 -9.01 2.96 -9.41
N LEU A 140 -8.01 3.85 -9.46
CA LEU A 140 -6.67 3.51 -9.96
C LEU A 140 -6.03 2.37 -9.15
N ALA A 141 -6.16 2.40 -7.83
CA ALA A 141 -5.59 1.36 -6.96
C ALA A 141 -6.27 0.01 -7.15
N SER A 142 -7.60 0.01 -7.28
CA SER A 142 -8.40 -1.20 -7.50
C SER A 142 -8.10 -1.82 -8.85
N GLU A 143 -8.03 -1.02 -9.92
CA GLU A 143 -7.68 -1.49 -11.26
C GLU A 143 -6.24 -2.00 -11.34
N THR A 144 -5.28 -1.30 -10.72
CA THR A 144 -3.89 -1.77 -10.67
C THR A 144 -3.78 -3.08 -9.89
N HIS A 145 -4.52 -3.21 -8.78
CA HIS A 145 -4.58 -4.44 -8.01
C HIS A 145 -5.10 -5.61 -8.84
N LEU A 146 -6.26 -5.44 -9.47
CA LEU A 146 -6.86 -6.46 -10.31
C LEU A 146 -5.94 -6.85 -11.48
N PHE A 147 -5.33 -5.86 -12.14
CA PHE A 147 -4.38 -6.07 -13.22
C PHE A 147 -3.21 -6.96 -12.76
N VAL A 148 -2.52 -6.59 -11.69
CA VAL A 148 -1.33 -7.32 -11.21
C VAL A 148 -1.70 -8.71 -10.68
N VAL A 149 -2.82 -8.85 -9.97
CA VAL A 149 -3.32 -10.15 -9.48
C VAL A 149 -3.61 -11.10 -10.65
N ASN A 150 -4.20 -10.60 -11.73
CA ASN A 150 -4.50 -11.41 -12.91
C ASN A 150 -3.26 -11.92 -13.65
N LEU A 151 -2.08 -11.32 -13.42
CA LEU A 151 -0.79 -11.82 -13.92
C LEU A 151 -0.18 -12.95 -13.06
N SER A 152 -0.80 -13.30 -11.93
CA SER A 152 -0.25 -14.23 -10.94
C SER A 152 -0.97 -15.59 -10.94
N ALA A 153 -0.19 -16.65 -10.72
CA ALA A 153 -0.74 -17.99 -10.45
C ALA A 153 -1.37 -18.10 -9.05
N LYS A 154 -0.97 -17.21 -8.12
CA LYS A 154 -1.46 -17.12 -6.73
C LYS A 154 -2.70 -16.23 -6.58
N LYS A 155 -3.39 -15.87 -7.67
CA LYS A 155 -4.59 -15.01 -7.61
C LYS A 155 -5.71 -15.50 -6.68
N HIS A 156 -5.76 -16.81 -6.41
CA HIS A 156 -6.71 -17.42 -5.49
C HIS A 156 -6.47 -17.05 -4.01
N GLU A 157 -5.31 -16.46 -3.70
CA GLU A 157 -4.96 -15.94 -2.37
C GLU A 157 -5.47 -14.50 -2.14
N CYS A 158 -6.02 -13.86 -3.17
CA CYS A 158 -6.62 -12.54 -3.08
C CYS A 158 -7.89 -12.60 -2.21
N LEU A 159 -8.07 -11.60 -1.36
CA LEU A 159 -9.21 -11.51 -0.44
C LEU A 159 -10.29 -10.53 -0.94
N CYS A 160 -10.07 -9.87 -2.08
CA CYS A 160 -11.09 -8.99 -2.66
C CYS A 160 -12.20 -9.85 -3.28
N ASP A 161 -13.44 -9.39 -3.16
CA ASP A 161 -14.57 -10.03 -3.85
C ASP A 161 -14.39 -9.92 -5.37
N SER A 162 -14.82 -10.95 -6.10
CA SER A 162 -14.71 -11.04 -7.56
C SER A 162 -15.87 -10.34 -8.28
#